data_AF-A0A2V8RZD9-F1
#
_entry.id   AF-A0A2V8RZD9-F1
#
_cell.length_a   1.000
_cell.length_b   1.000
_cell.length_c   1.000
_cell.angle_alpha   90.00
_cell.angle_beta   90.00
_cell.angle_gamma   90.00
#
_symmetry.space_group_name_H-M   'P 1'
#
loop_
_entity.id
_entity.type
_entity.pdbx_description
1 polymer ?
#
loop_
_entity_poly.entity_id
_entity_poly.type
_entity_poly.pdbx_seq_one_letter_code
_entity_poly.pdbx_strand_id
1 'polypeptide(L)'
;MEWQQYATEAVALAERGGDVRAHVASGRGKRLMVAMRAQFASFVQTEEALGGVRVQAAQRATRLAIWLVSGLAVLLGGLLAFITRRQLTNVARSYTGALAAVQAQTDALREREERFRSLIEHSSDGIMLIDAAGKVLYASPSTKRILGFTPEELVGRDVFKTLGIIHLTQGGLFEWPRVKADAPR
;
A
#
# COMPACT_ATOMS: atom_id res chain seq x y z
N MET A 1 -62.21 -36.32 -27.42
CA MET A 1 -63.68 -36.21 -27.56
C MET A 1 -64.30 -37.49 -28.12
N GLU A 2 -63.72 -38.15 -29.14
CA GLU A 2 -64.32 -39.38 -29.73
C GLU A 2 -64.48 -40.57 -28.78
N TRP A 3 -63.60 -40.76 -27.78
CA TRP A 3 -63.75 -41.80 -26.76
C TRP A 3 -64.96 -41.57 -25.85
N GLN A 4 -65.20 -40.31 -25.45
CA GLN A 4 -66.36 -39.95 -24.64
C GLN A 4 -67.64 -40.25 -25.41
N GLN A 5 -67.70 -39.89 -26.69
CA GLN A 5 -68.85 -40.17 -27.54
C GLN A 5 -69.09 -41.69 -27.70
N TYR A 6 -68.04 -42.47 -27.98
CA TYR A 6 -68.14 -43.94 -28.06
C TYR A 6 -68.62 -44.57 -26.76
N ALA A 7 -68.11 -44.10 -25.60
CA ALA A 7 -68.54 -44.58 -24.29
C ALA A 7 -70.00 -44.23 -24.02
N THR A 8 -70.43 -43.01 -24.32
CA THR A 8 -71.83 -42.57 -24.18
C THR A 8 -72.77 -43.34 -25.11
N GLU A 9 -72.35 -43.61 -26.35
CA GLU A 9 -73.11 -44.46 -27.30
C GLU A 9 -73.29 -45.88 -26.77
N ALA A 10 -72.24 -46.49 -26.21
CA ALA A 10 -72.29 -47.83 -25.63
C ALA A 10 -73.20 -47.91 -24.39
N VAL A 11 -73.15 -46.92 -23.51
CA VAL A 11 -74.02 -46.82 -22.32
C VAL A 11 -75.48 -46.65 -22.72
N ALA A 12 -75.78 -45.73 -23.64
CA ALA A 12 -77.13 -45.51 -24.12
C ALA A 12 -77.70 -46.73 -24.87
N LEU A 13 -76.85 -47.55 -25.49
CA LEU A 13 -77.25 -48.81 -26.11
C LEU A 13 -77.62 -49.88 -25.07
N ALA A 14 -76.87 -49.95 -23.96
CA ALA A 14 -77.13 -50.87 -22.85
C ALA A 14 -78.46 -50.55 -22.14
N GLU A 15 -78.75 -49.26 -21.92
CA GLU A 15 -79.97 -48.80 -21.25
C GLU A 15 -81.25 -49.11 -22.05
N ARG A 16 -81.17 -49.15 -23.38
CA ARG A 16 -82.30 -49.48 -24.27
C ARG A 16 -82.45 -50.98 -24.56
N GLY A 17 -81.68 -51.84 -23.88
CA GLY A 17 -81.69 -53.30 -24.09
C GLY A 17 -81.09 -53.74 -25.43
N GLY A 18 -80.24 -52.92 -26.05
CA GLY A 18 -79.59 -53.21 -27.34
C GLY A 18 -78.36 -54.12 -27.23
N ASP A 19 -77.89 -54.63 -28.37
CA ASP A 19 -76.74 -55.54 -28.42
C ASP A 19 -75.38 -54.82 -28.27
N VAL A 20 -74.96 -54.63 -27.02
CA VAL A 20 -73.65 -54.05 -26.66
C VAL A 20 -72.49 -54.93 -27.16
N ARG A 21 -72.70 -56.24 -27.28
CA ARG A 21 -71.65 -57.18 -27.70
C ARG A 21 -71.28 -56.96 -29.15
N ALA A 22 -72.26 -56.74 -30.03
CA ALA A 22 -72.02 -56.34 -31.41
C ALA A 22 -71.31 -54.97 -31.51
N HIS A 23 -71.68 -54.00 -30.67
CA HIS A 23 -71.06 -52.68 -30.64
C HIS A 23 -69.57 -52.75 -30.25
N VAL A 24 -69.22 -53.55 -29.24
CA VAL A 24 -67.83 -53.78 -28.81
C VAL A 24 -67.04 -54.60 -29.84
N ALA A 25 -67.69 -55.57 -30.49
CA ALA A 25 -67.08 -56.41 -31.53
C ALA A 25 -66.65 -55.61 -32.78
N SER A 26 -67.19 -54.39 -32.99
CA SER A 26 -66.79 -53.47 -34.07
C SER A 26 -65.30 -53.06 -34.04
N GLY A 27 -64.63 -53.27 -32.90
CA GLY A 27 -63.24 -52.89 -32.68
C GLY A 27 -62.99 -51.38 -32.64
N ARG A 28 -64.03 -50.54 -32.72
CA ARG A 28 -63.92 -49.07 -32.69
C ARG A 28 -63.30 -48.58 -31.38
N GLY A 29 -63.77 -49.10 -30.24
CA GLY A 29 -63.18 -48.79 -28.94
C GLY A 29 -61.70 -49.17 -28.84
N LYS A 30 -61.29 -50.31 -29.40
CA LYS A 30 -59.89 -50.73 -29.43
C LYS A 30 -59.01 -49.75 -30.23
N ARG A 31 -59.48 -49.31 -31.40
CA ARG A 31 -58.76 -48.30 -32.22
C ARG A 31 -58.62 -46.96 -31.50
N LEU A 32 -59.69 -46.50 -30.84
CA LEU A 32 -59.69 -45.27 -30.05
C LEU A 32 -58.72 -45.36 -28.86
N MET A 33 -58.71 -46.48 -28.13
CA MET A 33 -57.76 -46.69 -27.04
C MET A 33 -56.31 -46.72 -27.51
N VAL A 34 -56.04 -47.33 -28.67
CA VAL A 34 -54.70 -47.34 -29.28
C VAL A 34 -54.28 -45.93 -29.67
N ALA A 35 -55.15 -45.16 -30.31
CA ALA A 35 -54.87 -43.77 -30.69
C ALA A 35 -54.63 -42.87 -29.46
N MET A 36 -55.45 -43.01 -28.41
CA MET A 36 -55.30 -42.28 -27.15
C MET A 36 -53.97 -42.64 -26.46
N ARG A 37 -53.61 -43.93 -26.40
CA ARG A 37 -52.32 -44.37 -25.85
C ARG A 37 -51.15 -43.77 -26.62
N ALA A 38 -51.23 -43.69 -27.94
CA ALA A 38 -50.18 -43.08 -28.76
C ALA A 38 -50.05 -41.56 -28.52
N GLN A 39 -51.17 -40.83 -28.44
CA GLN A 39 -51.17 -39.40 -28.13
C GLN A 39 -50.57 -39.12 -26.74
N PHE A 40 -51.01 -39.85 -25.72
CA PHE A 40 -50.46 -39.72 -24.37
C PHE A 40 -48.96 -40.01 -24.33
N ALA A 41 -48.51 -41.07 -25.02
CA ALA A 41 -47.08 -41.38 -25.09
C ALA A 41 -46.28 -40.23 -25.73
N SER A 42 -46.75 -39.67 -26.85
CA SER A 42 -46.09 -38.53 -27.50
C SER A 42 -46.09 -37.26 -26.64
N PHE A 43 -47.18 -37.01 -25.90
CA PHE A 43 -47.28 -35.88 -24.99
C PHE A 43 -46.31 -36.01 -23.82
N VAL A 44 -46.29 -37.16 -23.15
CA VAL A 44 -45.36 -37.46 -22.05
C VAL A 44 -43.91 -37.30 -22.53
N GLN A 45 -43.59 -37.83 -23.72
CA GLN A 45 -42.26 -37.68 -24.31
C GLN A 45 -41.87 -36.20 -24.56
N THR A 46 -42.85 -35.37 -24.95
CA THR A 46 -42.63 -33.93 -25.18
C THR A 46 -42.41 -33.18 -23.86
N GLU A 47 -43.21 -33.48 -22.83
CA GLU A 47 -43.03 -32.93 -21.47
C GLU A 47 -41.68 -33.34 -20.85
N GLU A 48 -41.30 -34.61 -20.97
CA GLU A 48 -39.99 -35.10 -20.53
C GLU A 48 -38.84 -34.38 -21.25
N ALA A 49 -38.96 -34.17 -22.57
CA ALA A 49 -37.97 -33.42 -23.35
C ALA A 49 -37.88 -31.95 -22.91
N LEU A 50 -39.01 -31.28 -22.67
CA LEU A 50 -39.06 -29.89 -22.21
C LEU A 50 -38.49 -29.72 -20.79
N GLY A 51 -38.75 -30.69 -19.90
CA GLY A 51 -38.20 -30.71 -18.54
C GLY A 51 -36.68 -30.73 -18.54
N GLY A 52 -36.07 -31.58 -19.38
CA GLY A 52 -34.62 -31.67 -19.51
C GLY A 52 -33.97 -30.36 -19.94
N VAL A 53 -34.58 -29.63 -20.88
CA VAL A 53 -34.06 -28.34 -21.38
C VAL A 53 -34.08 -27.26 -20.29
N ARG A 54 -35.16 -27.17 -19.50
CA ARG A 54 -35.28 -26.18 -18.41
C ARG A 54 -34.23 -26.42 -17.32
N VAL A 55 -34.01 -27.67 -16.94
CA VAL A 55 -32.99 -28.05 -15.96
C VAL A 55 -31.58 -27.74 -16.49
N GLN A 56 -31.31 -28.04 -17.75
CA GLN A 56 -30.03 -27.73 -18.38
C GLN A 56 -29.77 -26.21 -18.48
N ALA A 57 -30.79 -25.43 -18.85
CA ALA A 57 -30.68 -23.97 -18.94
C ALA A 57 -30.36 -23.36 -17.56
N ALA A 58 -31.08 -23.79 -16.51
CA ALA A 58 -30.81 -23.38 -15.14
C ALA A 58 -29.38 -23.76 -14.69
N GLN A 59 -28.95 -25.01 -14.96
CA GLN A 59 -27.60 -25.47 -14.59
C GLN A 59 -26.47 -24.75 -15.34
N ARG A 60 -26.69 -24.29 -16.58
CA ARG A 60 -25.69 -23.51 -17.34
C ARG A 60 -25.52 -22.13 -16.71
N ALA A 61 -26.62 -21.44 -16.41
CA ALA A 61 -26.60 -20.12 -15.79
C ALA A 61 -25.89 -20.16 -14.42
N THR A 62 -26.22 -21.14 -13.57
CA THR A 62 -25.57 -21.29 -12.25
C THR A 62 -24.08 -21.58 -12.37
N ARG A 63 -23.68 -22.46 -13.30
CA ARG A 63 -22.25 -22.75 -13.53
C ARG A 63 -21.49 -21.52 -14.01
N LEU A 64 -22.04 -20.77 -14.96
CA LEU A 64 -21.42 -19.53 -15.45
C LEU A 64 -21.28 -18.51 -14.32
N ALA A 65 -22.30 -18.35 -13.46
CA ALA A 65 -22.22 -17.47 -12.30
C ALA A 65 -21.09 -17.87 -11.33
N ILE A 66 -20.95 -19.17 -11.03
CA ILE A 66 -19.86 -19.67 -10.17
C ILE A 66 -18.49 -19.38 -10.78
N TRP A 67 -18.31 -19.65 -12.08
CA TRP A 67 -17.07 -19.35 -12.78
C TRP A 67 -16.75 -17.85 -12.78
N LEU A 68 -17.75 -16.99 -13.00
CA LEU A 68 -17.57 -15.53 -12.97
C LEU A 68 -17.16 -15.02 -11.59
N VAL A 69 -17.85 -15.45 -10.53
CA VAL A 69 -17.53 -15.05 -9.15
C VAL A 69 -16.15 -15.57 -8.74
N SER A 70 -15.83 -16.82 -9.05
CA SER A 70 -14.52 -17.41 -8.72
C SER A 70 -13.40 -16.72 -9.47
N GLY A 71 -13.60 -16.44 -10.76
CA GLY A 71 -12.64 -15.69 -11.58
C GLY A 71 -12.41 -14.28 -11.04
N LEU A 72 -13.48 -13.57 -10.66
CA LEU A 72 -13.38 -12.24 -10.06
C LEU A 72 -12.60 -12.26 -8.73
N ALA A 73 -12.85 -13.27 -7.88
CA ALA A 73 -12.15 -13.42 -6.60
C ALA A 73 -10.63 -13.64 -6.81
N VAL A 74 -10.25 -14.49 -7.77
CA VAL A 74 -8.83 -14.72 -8.11
C VAL A 74 -8.19 -13.45 -8.68
N LEU A 75 -8.88 -12.74 -9.57
CA LEU A 75 -8.39 -11.47 -10.13
C LEU A 75 -8.18 -10.41 -9.05
N LEU A 76 -9.15 -10.24 -8.14
CA LEU A 76 -9.03 -9.30 -7.02
C LEU A 76 -7.88 -9.68 -6.08
N GLY A 77 -7.74 -10.96 -5.74
CA GLY A 77 -6.63 -11.45 -4.92
C GLY A 77 -5.27 -11.20 -5.59
N GLY A 78 -5.15 -11.50 -6.88
CA GLY A 78 -3.95 -11.24 -7.66
C GLY A 78 -3.62 -9.74 -7.76
N LEU A 79 -4.62 -8.90 -7.98
CA LEU A 79 -4.47 -7.44 -8.03
C LEU A 79 -4.00 -6.89 -6.68
N LEU A 80 -4.59 -7.35 -5.58
CA LEU A 80 -4.20 -6.94 -4.23
C LEU A 80 -2.74 -7.33 -3.94
N ALA A 81 -2.37 -8.57 -4.25
CA ALA A 81 -1.00 -9.06 -4.09
C ALA A 81 -0.01 -8.25 -4.96
N PHE A 82 -0.40 -7.90 -6.19
CA PHE A 82 0.40 -7.08 -7.08
C PHE A 82 0.61 -5.67 -6.54
N ILE A 83 -0.45 -5.01 -6.05
CA ILE A 83 -0.39 -3.66 -5.48
C ILE A 83 0.50 -3.66 -4.24
N THR A 84 0.28 -4.58 -3.31
CA THR A 84 1.09 -4.68 -2.07
C THR A 84 2.57 -4.90 -2.39
N ARG A 85 2.88 -5.81 -3.32
CA ARG A 85 4.26 -6.07 -3.75
C ARG A 85 4.90 -4.85 -4.42
N ARG A 86 4.12 -4.11 -5.22
CA ARG A 86 4.60 -2.88 -5.87
C ARG A 86 4.81 -1.74 -4.87
N GLN A 87 3.98 -1.62 -3.83
CA GLN A 87 4.16 -0.62 -2.78
C GLN A 87 5.41 -0.92 -1.92
N LEU A 88 5.62 -2.17 -1.52
CA LEU A 88 6.81 -2.59 -0.74
C LEU A 88 8.12 -2.20 -1.43
N THR A 89 8.22 -2.40 -2.74
CA THR A 89 9.44 -2.10 -3.50
C THR A 89 9.68 -0.60 -3.65
N ASN A 90 8.64 0.20 -3.84
CA ASN A 90 8.74 1.65 -3.92
C ASN A 90 9.17 2.26 -2.57
N VAL A 91 8.55 1.81 -1.49
CA VAL A 91 8.85 2.28 -0.12
C VAL A 91 10.28 1.91 0.28
N ALA A 92 10.73 0.69 -0.03
CA ALA A 92 12.11 0.28 0.22
C ALA A 92 13.13 1.20 -0.46
N ARG A 93 12.89 1.60 -1.72
CA ARG A 93 13.76 2.54 -2.45
C ARG A 93 13.76 3.94 -1.85
N SER A 94 12.61 4.42 -1.37
CA SER A 94 12.56 5.75 -0.74
C SER A 94 13.32 5.78 0.59
N TYR A 95 13.25 4.72 1.38
CA TYR A 95 13.98 4.65 2.65
C TYR A 95 15.50 4.61 2.46
N THR A 96 15.99 3.81 1.50
CA THR A 96 17.44 3.73 1.25
C THR A 96 18.00 5.05 0.72
N GLY A 97 17.29 5.73 -0.17
CA GLY A 97 17.67 7.04 -0.67
C GLY A 97 17.69 8.11 0.42
N ALA A 98 16.67 8.14 1.27
CA ALA A 98 16.59 9.09 2.39
C ALA A 98 17.72 8.87 3.42
N LEU A 99 18.00 7.62 3.77
CA LEU A 99 19.07 7.30 4.72
C LEU A 99 20.46 7.68 4.18
N ALA A 100 20.71 7.40 2.89
CA ALA A 100 21.95 7.79 2.24
C ALA A 100 22.11 9.33 2.19
N ALA A 101 21.04 10.07 1.94
CA ALA A 101 21.06 11.53 1.93
C ALA A 101 21.37 12.12 3.31
N VAL A 102 20.76 11.58 4.37
CA VAL A 102 21.04 12.00 5.76
C VAL A 102 22.49 11.70 6.11
N GLN A 103 22.99 10.52 5.79
CA GLN A 103 24.38 10.13 6.06
C GLN A 103 25.38 11.06 5.34
N ALA A 104 25.12 11.35 4.05
CA ALA A 104 25.95 12.28 3.29
C ALA A 104 25.96 13.70 3.88
N GLN A 105 24.82 14.18 4.40
CA GLN A 105 24.76 15.47 5.10
C GLN A 105 25.57 15.45 6.40
N THR A 106 25.46 14.39 7.19
CA THR A 106 26.23 14.28 8.45
C THR A 106 27.73 14.18 8.20
N ASP A 107 28.14 13.46 7.17
CA ASP A 107 29.55 13.29 6.84
C ASP A 107 30.14 14.59 6.25
N ALA A 108 29.38 15.27 5.38
CA ALA A 108 29.78 16.59 4.88
C ALA A 108 29.84 17.65 5.99
N LEU A 109 28.97 17.57 7.01
CA LEU A 109 29.03 18.47 8.17
C LEU A 109 30.28 18.18 9.00
N ARG A 110 30.55 16.90 9.31
CA ARG A 110 31.77 16.49 10.04
C ARG A 110 33.04 16.91 9.34
N GLU A 111 33.14 16.67 8.04
CA GLU A 111 34.32 17.07 7.25
C GLU A 111 34.54 18.60 7.32
N ARG A 112 33.46 19.38 7.23
CA ARG A 112 33.54 20.85 7.38
C ARG A 112 33.97 21.26 8.78
N GLU A 113 33.42 20.64 9.82
CA GLU A 113 33.80 20.93 11.22
C GLU A 113 35.26 20.57 11.49
N GLU A 114 35.72 19.40 11.05
CA GLU A 114 37.11 18.96 11.20
C GLU A 114 38.06 19.87 10.44
N ARG A 115 37.73 20.22 9.20
CA ARG A 115 38.53 21.14 8.40
C ARG A 115 38.60 22.52 9.03
N PHE A 116 37.48 23.05 9.52
CA PHE A 116 37.43 24.33 10.21
C PHE A 116 38.25 24.30 11.51
N ARG A 117 38.12 23.23 12.30
CA ARG A 117 38.92 23.03 13.52
C ARG A 117 40.42 23.00 13.21
N SER A 118 40.84 22.21 12.22
CA SER A 118 42.23 22.15 11.78
C SER A 118 42.76 23.52 11.33
N LEU A 119 41.97 24.28 10.56
CA LEU A 119 42.38 25.62 10.11
C LEU A 119 42.58 26.58 11.28
N ILE A 120 41.71 26.55 12.29
CA ILE A 120 41.82 27.42 13.46
C ILE A 120 42.96 26.99 14.37
N GLU A 121 43.11 25.69 14.64
CA GLU A 121 44.16 25.16 15.53
C GLU A 121 45.56 25.40 14.99
N HIS A 122 45.72 25.36 13.66
CA HIS A 122 46.99 25.61 12.98
C HIS A 122 47.16 27.04 12.45
N SER A 123 46.20 27.94 12.69
CA SER A 123 46.34 29.34 12.27
C SER A 123 47.50 30.03 13.01
N SER A 124 48.20 30.89 12.29
CA SER A 124 49.20 31.79 12.88
C SER A 124 48.56 32.99 13.59
N ASP A 125 47.27 33.26 13.31
CA ASP A 125 46.51 34.35 13.90
C ASP A 125 45.81 33.91 15.19
N GLY A 126 45.63 34.83 16.13
CA GLY A 126 44.93 34.60 17.39
C GLY A 126 43.43 34.70 17.17
N ILE A 127 42.70 33.61 17.33
CA ILE A 127 41.24 33.56 17.15
C ILE A 127 40.62 33.34 18.52
N MET A 128 39.76 34.27 18.95
CA MET A 128 38.97 34.14 20.17
C MET A 128 37.50 34.34 19.86
N LEU A 129 36.64 33.48 20.41
CA LEU A 129 35.20 33.65 20.42
C LEU A 129 34.81 34.18 21.79
N ILE A 130 34.06 35.28 21.84
CA ILE A 130 33.55 35.87 23.08
C ILE A 130 32.03 35.95 23.05
N ASP A 131 31.40 35.87 24.21
CA ASP A 131 29.97 36.16 24.35
C ASP A 131 29.70 37.68 24.36
N ALA A 132 28.42 38.05 24.41
CA ALA A 132 28.00 39.45 24.43
C ALA A 132 28.51 40.24 25.66
N ALA A 133 28.91 39.57 26.74
CA ALA A 133 29.48 40.17 27.94
C ALA A 133 31.02 40.21 27.91
N GLY A 134 31.66 39.74 26.82
CA GLY A 134 33.11 39.71 26.69
C GLY A 134 33.78 38.51 27.35
N LYS A 135 33.02 37.50 27.80
CA LYS A 135 33.60 36.25 28.30
C LYS A 135 34.10 35.41 27.13
N VAL A 136 35.34 34.96 27.21
CA VAL A 136 35.94 34.06 26.21
C VAL A 136 35.29 32.68 26.26
N LEU A 137 34.66 32.28 25.16
CA LEU A 137 34.07 30.97 24.95
C LEU A 137 35.06 29.98 24.31
N TYR A 138 35.94 30.49 23.46
CA TYR A 138 36.97 29.72 22.78
C TYR A 138 38.20 30.59 22.51
N ALA A 139 39.39 30.00 22.57
CA ALA A 139 40.65 30.62 22.17
C ALA A 139 41.49 29.59 21.40
N SER A 140 42.05 29.98 20.26
CA SER A 140 42.93 29.11 19.46
C SER A 140 44.28 28.89 20.15
N PRO A 141 44.98 27.76 19.92
CA PRO A 141 46.30 27.51 20.51
C PRO A 141 47.36 28.59 20.20
N SER A 142 47.19 29.30 19.09
CA SER A 142 48.05 30.41 18.68
C SER A 142 48.03 31.60 19.65
N THR A 143 47.01 31.76 20.51
CA THR A 143 46.98 32.83 21.53
C THR A 143 48.17 32.74 22.49
N LYS A 144 48.68 31.54 22.77
CA LYS A 144 49.89 31.38 23.60
C LYS A 144 51.11 32.00 22.94
N ARG A 145 51.28 31.80 21.63
CA ARG A 145 52.43 32.34 20.88
C ARG A 145 52.33 33.85 20.69
N ILE A 146 51.12 34.37 20.47
CA ILE A 146 50.90 35.77 20.10
C ILE A 146 50.72 36.65 21.34
N LEU A 147 49.87 36.22 22.28
CA LEU A 147 49.45 36.99 23.45
C LEU A 147 50.16 36.54 24.74
N GLY A 148 50.82 35.37 24.73
CA GLY A 148 51.47 34.80 25.92
C GLY A 148 50.55 34.07 26.89
N PHE A 149 49.26 33.94 26.57
CA PHE A 149 48.26 33.27 27.40
C PHE A 149 47.80 31.95 26.78
N THR A 150 47.74 30.89 27.58
CA THR A 150 47.19 29.62 27.09
C THR A 150 45.66 29.71 26.93
N PRO A 151 45.05 28.92 26.03
CA PRO A 151 43.59 28.90 25.88
C PRO A 151 42.87 28.66 27.22
N GLU A 152 43.41 27.80 28.07
CA GLU A 152 42.85 27.45 29.38
C GLU A 152 42.90 28.63 30.37
N GLU A 153 43.87 29.55 30.22
CA GLU A 153 43.94 30.77 31.03
C GLU A 153 42.93 31.84 30.57
N LEU A 154 42.52 31.81 29.29
CA LEU A 154 41.63 32.79 28.68
C LEU A 154 40.16 32.36 28.76
N VAL A 155 39.85 31.10 28.46
CA VAL A 155 38.48 30.58 28.40
C VAL A 155 37.77 30.75 29.75
N GLY A 156 36.55 31.29 29.71
CA GLY A 156 35.73 31.59 30.87
C GLY A 156 36.03 32.94 31.54
N ARG A 157 37.08 33.66 31.12
CA ARG A 157 37.44 34.98 31.65
C ARG A 157 36.96 36.12 30.75
N ASP A 158 36.88 37.31 31.33
CA ASP A 158 36.61 38.56 30.61
C ASP A 158 37.84 38.96 29.79
N VAL A 159 37.67 39.05 28.47
CA VAL A 159 38.76 39.33 27.53
C VAL A 159 39.33 40.74 27.68
N PHE A 160 38.47 41.73 27.95
CA PHE A 160 38.87 43.15 28.03
C PHE A 160 39.67 43.41 29.30
N LYS A 161 39.28 42.78 30.41
CA LYS A 161 40.01 42.85 31.67
C LYS A 161 41.34 42.08 31.60
N THR A 162 41.34 40.92 30.95
CA THR A 162 42.53 40.04 30.90
C THR A 162 43.60 40.59 29.96
N LEU A 163 43.21 41.14 28.81
CA LEU A 163 44.14 41.71 27.83
C LEU A 163 44.38 43.22 28.03
N GLY A 164 43.71 43.87 28.98
CA GLY A 164 43.86 45.29 29.25
C GLY A 164 43.43 46.20 28.09
N ILE A 165 42.52 45.72 27.22
CA ILE A 165 42.04 46.48 26.06
C ILE A 165 41.00 47.50 26.55
N ILE A 166 41.49 48.66 27.00
CA ILE A 166 40.65 49.82 27.31
C ILE A 166 40.34 50.52 25.97
N HIS A 167 39.07 50.77 25.69
CA HIS A 167 38.58 51.42 24.47
C HIS A 167 39.42 52.67 24.08
N LEU A 168 40.16 52.59 22.98
CA LEU A 168 40.84 53.73 22.35
C LEU A 168 39.79 54.60 21.65
N THR A 169 39.15 55.50 22.39
CA THR A 169 38.34 56.58 21.80
C THR A 169 39.14 57.85 21.55
N GLN A 170 40.42 57.92 21.91
CA GLN A 170 41.30 59.04 21.57
C GLN A 170 42.74 58.58 21.30
N GLY A 171 43.13 58.55 20.01
CA GLY A 171 44.47 58.83 19.46
C GLY A 171 45.76 58.29 20.09
N GLY A 172 45.72 57.45 21.13
CA GLY A 172 46.89 56.95 21.85
C GLY A 172 47.46 55.69 21.20
N LEU A 173 48.79 55.66 21.07
CA LEU A 173 49.54 54.48 20.64
C LEU A 173 49.19 53.29 21.55
N PHE A 174 48.78 52.17 20.96
CA PHE A 174 48.53 50.93 21.68
C PHE A 174 49.87 50.35 22.18
N GLU A 175 50.19 50.55 23.46
CA GLU A 175 51.25 49.81 24.13
C GLU A 175 50.71 48.45 24.58
N TRP A 176 51.19 47.38 23.94
CA TRP A 176 50.92 46.02 24.35
C TRP A 176 51.29 45.83 25.83
N PRO A 177 50.40 45.30 26.70
CA PRO A 177 50.79 44.85 28.03
C PRO A 177 51.93 43.85 27.84
N ARG A 178 53.05 44.03 28.56
CA ARG A 178 54.24 43.19 28.41
C ARG A 178 53.81 41.72 28.34
N VAL A 179 54.02 41.12 27.17
CA VAL A 179 53.83 39.68 26.93
C VAL A 179 54.40 38.96 28.13
N LYS A 180 53.62 38.04 28.72
CA LYS A 180 54.02 37.22 29.86
C LYS A 180 55.23 36.38 29.40
N ALA A 181 56.43 36.95 29.51
CA ALA A 181 57.68 36.39 29.02
C ALA A 181 58.19 35.34 30.01
N ASP A 182 57.43 34.25 30.15
CA ASP A 182 57.86 33.05 30.85
C ASP A 182 57.45 31.84 30.00
N ALA A 183 58.26 31.56 28.97
CA ALA A 183 58.24 30.28 28.28
C ALA A 183 59.64 29.66 28.38
N PRO A 184 59.79 28.45 28.96
CA PRO A 184 61.07 27.74 28.89
C PRO A 184 61.36 27.35 27.44
N ARG A 185 62.67 27.39 27.09
CA ARG A 185 63.23 27.09 25.76
C ARG A 185 62.90 25.69 25.28
#